data_AF-A0AAV0VQJ8-F1
#
_entry.id   AF-A0AAV0VQJ8-F1
#
_cell.length_a   1.000
_cell.length_b   1.000
_cell.length_c   1.000
_cell.angle_alpha   90.00
_cell.angle_beta   90.00
_cell.angle_gamma   90.00
#
_symmetry.space_group_name_H-M   'P 1'
#
loop_
_entity.id
_entity.type
_entity.pdbx_description
1 polymer ?
#
loop_
_entity_poly.entity_id
_entity_poly.type
_entity_poly.pdbx_seq_one_letter_code
_entity_poly.pdbx_strand_id
1 'polypeptide(L)'
;MQSQQLTSPFLPVIRHIFYLPVGATPNRVRREARGYVSQTSSVTEAASDEVDLEMEPERVTTLTDVHKNAIRAIRKIKYFVARRKFQQARKPYDVRDVIEQYSQGHLNMMVRIKELQRRLDQTLGKPGSYLAGIDRSGNVKPMTIGARLYRLEQQLSIMDKKLDQLVYLLNVQTHRQQFPALEEQV
;
A
#
# COMPACT_ATOMS: atom_id res chain seq x y z
N MET A 1 -18.94 49.46 30.13
CA MET A 1 -17.62 49.07 30.67
C MET A 1 -17.61 47.55 30.83
N GLN A 2 -16.54 46.94 30.34
CA GLN A 2 -16.47 45.53 29.94
C GLN A 2 -16.51 44.55 31.11
N SER A 3 -17.30 43.50 30.93
CA SER A 3 -17.24 42.22 31.64
C SER A 3 -15.95 41.48 31.27
N GLN A 4 -15.05 41.25 32.23
CA GLN A 4 -13.93 40.32 32.07
C GLN A 4 -14.22 39.02 32.84
N GLN A 5 -14.45 37.97 32.06
CA GLN A 5 -14.38 36.57 32.47
C GLN A 5 -12.93 36.22 32.76
N LEU A 6 -12.61 35.76 33.98
CA LEU A 6 -11.40 34.97 34.23
C LEU A 6 -11.80 33.49 34.20
N THR A 7 -11.86 32.91 33.00
CA THR A 7 -11.89 31.46 32.86
C THR A 7 -10.49 30.92 33.13
N SER A 8 -10.32 30.20 34.23
CA SER A 8 -9.07 29.50 34.55
C SER A 8 -8.76 28.43 33.48
N PRO A 9 -7.60 28.42 32.82
CA PRO A 9 -7.27 27.44 31.78
C PRO A 9 -6.56 26.20 32.35
N PHE A 10 -6.90 25.77 33.57
CA PHE A 10 -6.24 24.63 34.21
C PHE A 10 -7.18 23.44 34.36
N LEU A 11 -7.62 22.89 33.23
CA LEU A 11 -8.00 21.47 33.09
C LEU A 11 -8.27 21.17 31.60
N PRO A 12 -7.20 20.81 30.86
CA PRO A 12 -7.30 19.57 30.09
C PRO A 12 -6.02 18.71 30.10
N VAL A 13 -5.09 18.90 31.04
CA VAL A 13 -3.80 18.16 31.02
C VAL A 13 -3.95 16.68 31.41
N ILE A 14 -5.01 16.30 32.13
CA ILE A 14 -5.19 14.91 32.58
C ILE A 14 -5.76 14.01 31.45
N ARG A 15 -6.39 14.60 30.41
CA ARG A 15 -6.97 13.81 29.31
C ARG A 15 -5.95 13.36 28.26
N HIS A 16 -4.73 13.92 28.27
CA HIS A 16 -3.64 13.54 27.36
C HIS A 16 -2.73 12.42 27.87
N ILE A 17 -2.85 12.02 29.15
CA ILE A 17 -2.00 10.95 29.72
C ILE A 17 -2.49 9.55 29.32
N PHE A 18 -3.75 9.40 28.90
CA PHE A 18 -4.32 8.10 28.49
C PHE A 18 -4.42 7.85 26.98
N TYR A 19 -4.05 8.83 26.14
CA TYR A 19 -3.90 8.64 24.69
C TYR A 19 -2.43 8.76 24.30
N LEU A 20 -1.59 7.82 24.77
CA LEU A 20 -0.39 7.50 24.00
C LEU A 20 -0.83 6.68 22.79
N PRO A 21 -0.48 7.09 21.55
CA PRO A 21 -0.76 6.29 20.38
C PRO A 21 -0.01 4.98 20.55
N VAL A 22 -0.71 3.87 20.39
CA VAL A 22 -0.14 2.53 20.25
C VAL A 22 0.69 2.52 18.96
N GLY A 23 1.88 3.10 19.03
CA GLY A 23 2.91 3.11 17.99
C GLY A 23 3.76 1.85 18.07
N ALA A 24 3.10 0.70 18.08
CA ALA A 24 3.71 -0.58 17.82
C ALA A 24 2.58 -1.50 17.36
N THR A 25 2.12 -1.30 16.12
CA THR A 25 1.48 -2.41 15.41
C THR A 25 2.55 -3.51 15.35
N PRO A 26 2.39 -4.64 16.05
CA PRO A 26 3.24 -5.76 15.77
C PRO A 26 2.90 -6.13 14.34
N ASN A 27 3.93 -6.16 13.50
CA ASN A 27 3.88 -6.67 12.15
C ASN A 27 3.16 -8.03 12.20
N ARG A 28 1.85 -8.04 11.92
CA ARG A 28 1.04 -9.25 11.84
C ARG A 28 1.52 -9.88 10.56
N VAL A 29 2.58 -10.69 10.68
CA VAL A 29 2.96 -11.66 9.66
C VAL A 29 1.67 -12.41 9.36
N ARG A 30 1.06 -12.02 8.25
CA ARG A 30 -0.06 -12.69 7.62
C ARG A 30 0.49 -14.06 7.32
N ARG A 31 0.24 -15.01 8.23
CA ARG A 31 0.28 -16.44 7.92
C ARG A 31 -0.74 -16.59 6.81
N GLU A 32 -0.26 -16.53 5.58
CA GLU A 32 -0.98 -17.03 4.43
C GLU A 32 -1.19 -18.51 4.73
N ALA A 33 -2.40 -18.86 5.19
CA ALA A 33 -2.88 -20.20 5.05
C ALA A 33 -2.89 -20.48 3.55
N ARG A 34 -1.86 -21.17 3.05
CA ARG A 34 -1.91 -21.84 1.76
C ARG A 34 -3.01 -22.89 1.88
N GLY A 35 -4.23 -22.46 1.57
CA GLY A 35 -5.31 -23.36 1.21
C GLY A 35 -4.83 -24.12 -0.01
N TYR A 36 -4.65 -25.42 0.15
CA TYR A 36 -4.41 -26.33 -0.96
C TYR A 36 -5.60 -26.23 -1.91
N VAL A 37 -5.37 -25.67 -3.10
CA VAL A 37 -6.31 -25.72 -4.20
C VAL A 37 -6.36 -27.17 -4.67
N SER A 38 -7.51 -27.80 -4.44
CA SER A 38 -7.81 -29.13 -4.96
C SER A 38 -7.94 -29.01 -6.49
N GLN A 39 -7.02 -29.62 -7.22
CA GLN A 39 -7.17 -29.87 -8.65
C GLN A 39 -7.70 -31.29 -8.83
N THR A 40 -8.87 -31.36 -9.46
CA THR A 40 -9.57 -32.56 -9.90
C THR A 40 -8.98 -33.09 -11.21
N SER A 41 -8.66 -34.39 -11.28
CA SER A 41 -8.63 -35.30 -12.45
C SER A 41 -7.54 -36.36 -12.21
N SER A 42 -7.63 -37.65 -12.52
CA SER A 42 -8.66 -38.57 -13.00
C SER A 42 -7.98 -39.95 -13.05
N VAL A 43 -8.63 -40.97 -12.48
CA VAL A 43 -8.59 -42.42 -12.80
C VAL A 43 -7.23 -43.12 -13.00
N THR A 44 -6.90 -44.09 -12.12
CA THR A 44 -6.88 -45.55 -12.42
C THR A 44 -6.64 -46.36 -11.14
N GLU A 45 -7.40 -47.44 -10.99
CA GLU A 45 -7.39 -48.42 -9.90
C GLU A 45 -6.04 -49.11 -9.68
N ALA A 46 -5.68 -49.33 -8.42
CA ALA A 46 -5.04 -50.58 -7.99
C ALA A 46 -5.23 -50.74 -6.47
N ALA A 47 -5.81 -51.87 -6.08
CA ALA A 47 -6.12 -52.26 -4.72
C ALA A 47 -4.88 -52.32 -3.82
N SER A 48 -5.00 -51.88 -2.57
CA SER A 48 -4.43 -52.58 -1.41
C SER A 48 -4.84 -51.94 -0.09
N ASP A 49 -5.22 -52.85 0.81
CA ASP A 49 -5.22 -52.78 2.26
C ASP A 49 -6.05 -51.73 2.99
N GLU A 50 -7.02 -52.26 3.72
CA GLU A 50 -7.69 -51.66 4.85
C GLU A 50 -6.66 -51.16 5.87
N VAL A 51 -6.53 -49.85 5.95
CA VAL A 51 -6.10 -49.17 7.18
C VAL A 51 -7.14 -48.09 7.46
N ASP A 52 -8.02 -48.41 8.40
CA ASP A 52 -8.95 -47.51 9.06
C ASP A 52 -8.20 -46.26 9.53
N LEU A 53 -8.32 -45.20 8.73
CA LEU A 53 -7.66 -43.91 8.89
C LEU A 53 -8.70 -42.86 9.27
N GLU A 54 -9.54 -43.17 10.25
CA GLU A 54 -10.22 -42.14 11.05
C GLU A 54 -9.25 -41.50 12.04
N MET A 55 -8.25 -40.78 11.53
CA MET A 55 -7.57 -39.75 12.32
C MET A 55 -8.42 -38.48 12.26
N GLU A 56 -9.52 -38.49 13.00
CA GLU A 56 -10.20 -37.27 13.41
C GLU A 56 -9.15 -36.30 13.98
N PRO A 57 -9.08 -35.04 13.53
CA PRO A 57 -8.16 -34.08 14.12
C PRO A 57 -8.61 -33.85 15.56
N GLU A 58 -7.97 -34.54 16.51
CA GLU A 58 -8.22 -34.45 17.94
C GLU A 58 -8.22 -32.97 18.30
N ARG A 59 -9.43 -32.42 18.48
CA ARG A 59 -9.62 -31.04 18.91
C ARG A 59 -8.82 -30.94 20.20
N VAL A 60 -7.84 -30.03 20.24
CA VAL A 60 -7.03 -29.70 21.43
C VAL A 60 -7.96 -29.14 22.51
N THR A 61 -8.77 -30.01 23.10
CA THR A 61 -9.74 -29.74 24.15
C THR A 61 -9.10 -29.92 25.51
N THR A 62 -7.94 -30.58 25.57
CA THR A 62 -7.18 -30.84 26.78
C THR A 62 -5.73 -30.37 26.64
N LEU A 63 -5.31 -29.47 27.53
CA LEU A 63 -3.92 -29.04 27.63
C LEU A 63 -3.17 -30.06 28.47
N THR A 64 -2.16 -30.72 27.89
CA THR A 64 -1.22 -31.57 28.65
C THR A 64 -0.46 -30.74 29.69
N ASP A 65 0.09 -31.39 30.72
CA ASP A 65 0.78 -30.66 31.79
C ASP A 65 2.04 -29.94 31.32
N VAL A 66 2.68 -30.43 30.25
CA VAL A 66 3.76 -29.74 29.54
C VAL A 66 3.24 -28.42 28.94
N HIS A 67 2.08 -28.42 28.28
CA HIS A 67 1.48 -27.19 27.74
C HIS A 67 1.12 -26.20 28.85
N LYS A 68 0.55 -26.67 29.96
CA LYS A 68 0.23 -25.82 31.12
C LYS A 68 1.50 -25.19 31.72
N ASN A 69 2.58 -25.95 31.84
CA ASN A 69 3.86 -25.47 32.34
C ASN A 69 4.50 -24.45 31.39
N ALA A 70 4.47 -24.72 30.09
CA ALA A 70 4.93 -23.77 29.06
C ALA A 70 4.14 -22.45 29.12
N ILE A 71 2.80 -22.52 29.24
CA ILE A 71 1.94 -21.33 29.39
C ILE A 71 2.32 -20.55 30.66
N ARG A 72 2.55 -21.22 31.80
CA ARG A 72 2.99 -20.56 33.05
C ARG A 72 4.35 -19.89 32.86
N ALA A 73 5.31 -20.54 32.20
CA ALA A 73 6.63 -19.96 31.92
C ALA A 73 6.53 -18.72 31.04
N ILE A 74 5.76 -18.77 29.94
CA ILE A 74 5.52 -17.62 29.05
C ILE A 74 4.85 -16.47 29.82
N ARG A 75 3.85 -16.77 30.67
CA ARG A 75 3.19 -15.76 31.51
C ARG A 75 4.17 -15.11 32.50
N LYS A 76 5.04 -15.88 33.15
CA LYS A 76 6.09 -15.35 34.04
C LYS A 76 7.04 -14.44 33.27
N ILE A 77 7.49 -14.83 32.09
CA ILE A 77 8.37 -13.99 31.24
C ILE A 77 7.65 -12.70 30.84
N LYS A 78 6.42 -12.78 30.34
CA LYS A 78 5.61 -11.58 30.00
C LYS A 78 5.39 -10.67 31.20
N TYR A 79 5.14 -11.24 32.38
CA TYR A 79 5.01 -10.49 33.63
C TYR A 79 6.31 -9.75 33.98
N PHE A 80 7.47 -10.40 33.90
CA PHE A 80 8.75 -9.72 34.17
C PHE A 80 9.07 -8.61 33.16
N VAL A 81 8.75 -8.82 31.87
CA VAL A 81 8.87 -7.77 30.85
C VAL A 81 7.94 -6.59 31.19
N ALA A 82 6.68 -6.86 31.52
CA ALA A 82 5.71 -5.83 31.92
C ALA A 82 6.15 -5.10 33.20
N ARG A 83 6.65 -5.83 34.21
CA ARG A 83 7.19 -5.26 35.45
C ARG A 83 8.35 -4.31 35.18
N ARG A 84 9.30 -4.71 34.33
CA ARG A 84 10.44 -3.86 33.93
C ARG A 84 9.97 -2.61 33.17
N LYS A 85 9.05 -2.76 32.21
CA LYS A 85 8.47 -1.62 31.47
C LYS A 85 7.72 -0.65 32.39
N PHE A 86 6.95 -1.17 33.34
CA PHE A 86 6.24 -0.36 34.33
C PHE A 86 7.19 0.40 35.25
N GLN A 87 8.24 -0.27 35.73
CA GLN A 87 9.29 0.38 36.53
C GLN A 87 10.04 1.46 35.75
N GLN A 88 10.28 1.26 34.45
CA GLN A 88 10.88 2.27 33.58
C GLN A 88 9.93 3.46 33.36
N ALA A 89 8.65 3.21 33.08
CA ALA A 89 7.66 4.26 32.88
C ALA A 89 7.38 5.11 34.12
N ARG A 90 7.67 4.61 35.33
CA ARG A 90 7.58 5.38 36.57
C ARG A 90 8.74 6.35 36.78
N LYS A 91 9.87 6.17 36.10
CA LYS A 91 10.99 7.11 36.18
C LYS A 91 10.64 8.36 35.38
N PRO A 92 10.97 9.58 35.86
CA PRO A 92 10.83 10.78 35.04
C PRO A 92 11.67 10.62 33.77
N TYR A 93 11.14 11.13 32.65
CA TYR A 93 11.82 11.07 31.36
C TYR A 93 13.16 11.80 31.41
N ASP A 94 14.23 11.16 30.92
CA ASP A 94 15.52 11.79 30.69
C ASP A 94 15.45 12.59 29.37
N VAL A 95 16.19 13.69 29.25
CA VAL A 95 16.39 14.41 27.98
C VAL A 95 16.88 13.45 26.90
N ARG A 96 17.65 12.42 27.29
CA ARG A 96 18.05 11.32 26.41
C ARG A 96 16.85 10.58 25.80
N ASP A 97 15.81 10.29 26.58
CA ASP A 97 14.62 9.57 26.10
C ASP A 97 13.88 10.41 25.04
N VAL A 98 13.83 11.73 25.23
CA VAL A 98 13.20 12.67 24.30
C VAL A 98 13.96 12.72 22.97
N ILE A 99 15.29 12.81 23.04
CA ILE A 99 16.15 12.81 21.85
C ILE A 99 16.05 11.48 21.12
N GLU A 100 16.09 10.37 21.86
CA GLU A 100 16.01 9.03 21.29
C GLU A 100 14.66 8.79 20.61
N GLN A 101 13.55 9.16 21.26
CA GLN A 101 12.21 9.07 20.67
C GLN A 101 12.09 9.90 19.40
N TYR A 102 12.58 11.14 19.41
CA TYR A 102 12.54 12.01 18.23
C TYR A 102 13.36 11.43 17.09
N SER A 103 14.59 10.97 17.37
CA SER A 103 15.48 10.39 16.35
C SER A 103 14.89 9.13 15.71
N GLN A 104 14.30 8.23 16.50
CA GLN A 104 13.61 7.04 16.01
C GLN A 104 12.37 7.41 15.17
N GLY A 105 11.58 8.36 15.65
CA GLY A 105 10.39 8.85 14.94
C GLY A 105 10.76 9.48 13.59
N HIS A 106 11.78 10.34 13.58
CA HIS A 106 12.29 10.96 12.37
C HIS A 106 12.79 9.92 11.36
N LEU A 107 13.59 8.94 11.80
CA LEU A 107 14.07 7.86 10.94
C LEU A 107 12.93 7.03 10.35
N ASN A 108 11.94 6.65 11.17
CA ASN A 108 10.78 5.88 10.73
C ASN A 108 9.96 6.65 9.67
N MET A 109 9.73 7.95 9.90
CA MET A 109 9.07 8.81 8.91
C MET A 109 9.86 8.87 7.61
N MET A 110 11.19 9.07 7.69
CA MET A 110 12.05 9.13 6.52
C MET A 110 12.04 7.83 5.71
N VAL A 111 12.10 6.66 6.36
CA VAL A 111 12.01 5.35 5.69
C VAL A 111 10.66 5.18 5.00
N ARG A 112 9.57 5.57 5.66
CA ARG A 112 8.23 5.51 5.08
C ARG A 112 8.08 6.43 3.87
N ILE A 113 8.63 7.64 3.92
CA ILE A 113 8.65 8.58 2.79
C ILE A 113 9.45 7.97 1.62
N LYS A 114 10.63 7.40 1.86
CA LYS A 114 11.44 6.74 0.83
C LYS A 114 10.72 5.55 0.19
N GLU A 115 10.02 4.75 0.97
CA GLU A 115 9.25 3.62 0.42
C GLU A 115 8.05 4.10 -0.42
N LEU A 116 7.37 5.17 0.00
CA LEU A 116 6.32 5.79 -0.81
C LEU A 116 6.88 6.36 -2.12
N GLN A 117 8.01 7.06 -2.07
CA GLN A 117 8.72 7.56 -3.25
C GLN A 117 9.11 6.40 -4.18
N ARG A 118 9.67 5.31 -3.65
CA ARG A 118 10.04 4.12 -4.43
C ARG A 118 8.84 3.50 -5.14
N ARG A 119 7.70 3.37 -4.45
CA ARG A 119 6.46 2.85 -5.05
C ARG A 119 5.92 3.78 -6.13
N LEU A 120 5.93 5.09 -5.87
CA LEU A 120 5.52 6.10 -6.84
C LEU A 120 6.39 6.03 -8.10
N ASP A 121 7.71 6.01 -7.94
CA ASP A 121 8.68 5.90 -9.04
C ASP A 121 8.47 4.61 -9.85
N GLN A 122 8.10 3.51 -9.20
CA GLN A 122 7.82 2.24 -9.86
C GLN A 122 6.48 2.25 -10.62
N THR A 123 5.43 2.88 -10.06
CA THR A 123 4.08 2.87 -10.64
C THR A 123 3.90 3.94 -11.71
N LEU A 124 4.31 5.18 -11.42
CA LEU A 124 4.19 6.29 -12.37
C LEU A 124 5.36 6.31 -13.33
N GLY A 125 6.56 5.94 -12.89
CA GLY A 125 7.80 6.13 -13.64
C GLY A 125 8.38 7.52 -13.40
N LYS A 126 9.69 7.65 -13.58
CA LYS A 126 10.36 8.96 -13.51
C LYS A 126 10.08 9.78 -14.77
N PRO A 127 9.90 11.11 -14.67
CA PRO A 127 9.86 11.97 -15.85
C PRO A 127 11.16 11.78 -16.66
N GLY A 128 11.01 11.38 -17.92
CA GLY A 128 12.12 10.98 -18.80
C GLY A 128 12.25 9.46 -19.03
N SER A 129 11.72 8.62 -18.14
CA SER A 129 11.65 7.16 -18.37
C SER A 129 10.44 6.73 -19.21
N TYR A 130 9.54 7.67 -19.53
CA TYR A 130 8.30 7.40 -20.28
C TYR A 130 8.54 7.00 -21.75
N LEU A 131 9.67 7.39 -22.29
CA LEU A 131 10.04 7.17 -23.70
C LEU A 131 10.74 5.83 -23.91
N ALA A 132 11.43 5.30 -22.89
CA ALA A 132 12.29 4.14 -23.02
C ALA A 132 11.62 2.88 -22.44
N GLY A 133 11.10 2.02 -23.33
CA GLY A 133 10.63 0.68 -23.00
C GLY A 133 11.75 -0.35 -22.80
N ILE A 134 13.00 0.03 -23.08
CA ILE A 134 14.18 -0.82 -23.00
C ILE A 134 15.25 -0.08 -22.18
N ASP A 135 15.77 -0.74 -21.16
CA ASP A 135 16.91 -0.25 -20.40
C ASP A 135 18.21 -0.32 -21.20
N ARG A 136 19.23 0.45 -20.80
CA ARG A 136 20.58 0.38 -21.40
C ARG A 136 21.19 -1.03 -21.35
N SER A 137 20.67 -1.89 -20.49
CA SER A 137 21.03 -3.30 -20.31
C SER A 137 20.10 -4.29 -21.07
N GLY A 138 19.27 -3.82 -22.00
CA GLY A 138 18.46 -4.67 -22.87
C GLY A 138 17.20 -5.27 -22.24
N ASN A 139 16.92 -4.96 -20.96
CA ASN A 139 15.73 -5.45 -20.27
C ASN A 139 14.51 -4.59 -20.61
N VAL A 140 13.38 -5.24 -20.91
CA VAL A 140 12.09 -4.56 -21.12
C VAL A 140 11.66 -3.96 -19.79
N LYS A 141 11.67 -2.63 -19.69
CA LYS A 141 11.18 -1.93 -18.51
C LYS A 141 9.67 -2.16 -18.41
N PRO A 142 9.14 -2.56 -17.24
CA PRO A 142 7.71 -2.66 -17.05
C PRO A 142 7.07 -1.30 -17.36
N MET A 143 6.09 -1.32 -18.26
CA MET A 143 5.41 -0.12 -18.76
C MET A 143 4.69 0.59 -17.59
N THR A 144 5.20 1.74 -17.17
CA THR A 144 4.60 2.51 -16.07
C THR A 144 3.33 3.24 -16.52
N ILE A 145 2.50 3.65 -15.57
CA ILE A 145 1.27 4.41 -15.85
C ILE A 145 1.60 5.74 -16.53
N GLY A 146 2.66 6.43 -16.11
CA GLY A 146 3.11 7.68 -16.73
C GLY A 146 3.56 7.48 -18.18
N ALA A 147 4.24 6.37 -18.50
CA ALA A 147 4.64 6.05 -19.87
C ALA A 147 3.42 5.81 -20.78
N ARG A 148 2.39 5.13 -20.26
CA ARG A 148 1.13 4.89 -20.98
C ARG A 148 0.39 6.20 -21.22
N LEU A 149 0.23 7.02 -20.18
CA LEU A 149 -0.46 8.30 -20.27
C LEU A 149 0.23 9.23 -21.28
N TYR A 150 1.56 9.32 -21.23
CA TYR A 150 2.32 10.12 -22.17
C TYR A 150 2.12 9.69 -23.63
N ARG A 151 2.07 8.38 -23.92
CA ARG A 151 1.75 7.89 -25.28
C ARG A 151 0.32 8.24 -25.71
N LEU A 152 -0.62 8.16 -24.78
CA LEU A 152 -2.00 8.56 -25.04
C LEU A 152 -2.09 10.06 -25.37
N GLU A 153 -1.37 10.92 -24.63
CA GLU A 153 -1.29 12.36 -24.92
C GLU A 153 -0.71 12.64 -26.31
N GLN A 154 0.36 11.93 -26.72
CA GLN A 154 0.91 12.06 -28.07
C GLN A 154 -0.10 11.66 -29.14
N GLN A 155 -0.80 10.54 -28.95
CA GLN A 155 -1.81 10.07 -29.90
C GLN A 155 -2.99 11.05 -30.00
N LEU A 156 -3.44 11.60 -28.88
CA LEU A 156 -4.48 12.63 -28.84
C LEU A 156 -4.04 13.88 -29.59
N SER A 157 -2.79 14.34 -29.40
CA SER A 157 -2.26 15.49 -30.15
C SER A 157 -2.20 15.25 -31.66
N ILE A 158 -1.90 14.02 -32.10
CA ILE A 158 -1.93 13.67 -33.53
C ILE A 158 -3.36 13.66 -34.06
N MET A 159 -4.31 13.14 -33.28
CA MET A 159 -5.71 13.10 -33.64
C MET A 159 -6.28 14.52 -33.79
N ASP A 160 -5.94 15.43 -32.88
CA ASP A 160 -6.32 16.84 -32.91
C ASP A 160 -5.90 17.51 -34.23
N LYS A 161 -4.63 17.34 -34.63
CA LYS A 161 -4.11 17.84 -35.92
C LYS A 161 -4.84 17.25 -37.13
N LYS A 162 -5.23 15.97 -37.07
CA LYS A 162 -6.00 15.33 -38.15
C LYS A 162 -7.41 15.90 -38.23
N LEU A 163 -8.05 16.19 -37.10
CA LEU A 163 -9.36 16.83 -37.06
C LEU A 163 -9.29 18.25 -37.63
N ASP A 164 -8.27 19.04 -37.28
CA ASP A 164 -8.06 20.37 -37.88
C ASP A 164 -7.89 20.30 -39.40
N GLN A 165 -7.14 19.31 -39.89
CA GLN A 165 -6.99 19.08 -41.33
C GLN A 165 -8.31 18.72 -42.00
N LEU A 166 -9.12 17.86 -41.37
CA LEU A 166 -10.45 17.49 -41.90
C LEU A 166 -11.40 18.69 -41.90
N VAL A 167 -11.42 19.50 -40.85
CA VAL A 167 -12.22 20.73 -40.78
C VAL A 167 -11.80 21.69 -41.88
N TYR A 168 -10.49 21.87 -42.10
CA TYR A 168 -9.97 22.69 -43.19
C TYR A 168 -10.42 22.18 -44.57
N LEU A 169 -10.26 20.89 -44.85
CA LEU A 169 -10.66 20.28 -46.12
C LEU A 169 -12.17 20.38 -46.36
N LEU A 170 -12.98 20.15 -45.33
CA LEU A 170 -14.42 20.30 -45.41
C LEU A 170 -14.80 21.75 -45.70
N ASN A 171 -14.18 22.73 -45.03
CA ASN A 171 -14.46 24.14 -45.29
C ASN A 171 -14.12 24.54 -46.73
N VAL A 172 -12.98 24.07 -47.26
CA VAL A 172 -12.61 24.26 -48.67
C VAL A 172 -13.64 23.63 -49.62
N GLN A 173 -14.11 22.43 -49.32
CA GLN A 173 -15.13 21.74 -50.13
C GLN A 173 -16.48 22.46 -50.08
N THR A 174 -16.91 22.95 -48.92
CA THR A 174 -18.14 23.74 -48.76
C THR A 174 -18.06 25.06 -49.52
N HIS A 175 -16.93 25.77 -49.45
CA HIS A 175 -16.72 26.98 -50.23
C HIS A 175 -16.71 26.72 -51.74
N ARG A 176 -16.20 25.56 -52.19
CA ARG A 176 -16.30 25.14 -53.60
C ARG A 176 -17.72 24.81 -54.03
N GLN A 177 -18.54 24.19 -53.18
CA GLN A 177 -19.94 23.90 -53.49
C GLN A 177 -20.83 25.15 -53.54
N GLN A 178 -20.44 26.25 -52.89
CA GLN A 178 -21.15 27.54 -52.96
C GLN A 178 -20.92 28.30 -54.27
N PHE A 179 -19.93 27.92 -55.09
CA PHE A 179 -19.72 28.46 -56.45
C PHE A 179 -19.52 27.33 -57.47
N PRO A 180 -20.61 26.66 -57.91
CA PRO A 180 -20.52 25.77 -59.06
C PRO A 180 -20.18 26.59 -60.31
N ALA A 181 -19.21 26.13 -61.09
CA ALA A 181 -18.67 26.79 -62.27
C ALA A 181 -19.76 27.34 -63.20
N LEU A 182 -19.73 28.65 -63.44
CA LEU A 182 -20.47 29.33 -64.52
C LEU A 182 -19.61 29.44 -65.78
N GLU A 183 -18.92 28.37 -66.19
CA GLU A 183 -18.12 28.36 -67.42
C GLU A 183 -18.28 27.04 -68.19
N GLU A 184 -19.52 26.72 -68.55
CA GLU A 184 -19.80 25.86 -69.70
C GLU A 184 -20.99 26.45 -70.47
N GLN A 185 -20.74 27.58 -71.15
CA GLN A 185 -21.53 28.13 -72.25
C GLN A 185 -20.79 29.35 -72.81
N VAL A 186 -19.98 29.15 -73.87
CA VAL A 186 -19.92 29.90 -75.15
C VAL A 186 -19.01 29.11 -76.09
#